data_AF-A0A9X9F6C2-F1
#
_entry.id   AF-A0A9X9F6C2-F1
#
_cell.length_a   1.000
_cell.length_b   1.000
_cell.length_c   1.000
_cell.angle_alpha   90.00
_cell.angle_beta   90.00
_cell.angle_gamma   90.00
#
_symmetry.space_group_name_H-M   'P 1'
#
loop_
_entity.id
_entity.type
_entity.pdbx_description
1 polymer ?
#
loop_
_entity_poly.entity_id
_entity_poly.type
_entity_poly.pdbx_seq_one_letter_code
_entity_poly.pdbx_strand_id
1 'polypeptide(L)' 'ITHDLDEALRIGDRIALMKDGEIVQIGTPEEIMMSPANEFVEKFVADVNLGKVITAESILKRPETLLIDRGPRVALQI' A
#
# COMPACT_ATOMS: atom_id res chain seq x y z
N ILE A 1 11.94 -11.99 13.63
CA ILE A 1 11.45 -10.86 14.45
C ILE A 1 12.52 -9.80 14.35
N THR A 2 12.16 -8.63 13.82
CA THR A 2 13.06 -7.50 13.63
C THR A 2 12.34 -6.21 14.00
N HIS A 3 13.10 -5.15 14.26
CA HIS A 3 12.57 -3.80 14.43
C HIS A 3 12.63 -3.00 13.13
N ASP A 4 13.33 -3.52 12.12
CA ASP A 4 13.51 -2.88 10.83
C ASP A 4 12.38 -3.33 9.87
N LEU A 5 11.56 -2.36 9.46
CA LEU A 5 10.46 -2.60 8.55
C LEU A 5 10.96 -2.91 7.13
N ASP A 6 12.06 -2.31 6.66
CA ASP A 6 12.62 -2.58 5.33
C ASP A 6 13.09 -4.04 5.22
N GLU A 7 13.67 -4.59 6.29
CA GLU A 7 14.06 -5.99 6.37
C GLU A 7 12.83 -6.92 6.31
N ALA A 8 11.79 -6.58 7.08
CA ALA A 8 10.56 -7.36 7.12
C ALA A 8 9.82 -7.37 5.77
N LEU A 9 9.73 -6.21 5.10
CA LEU A 9 9.09 -6.06 3.80
C LEU A 9 9.85 -6.77 2.68
N ARG A 10 11.18 -6.88 2.79
CA ARG A 10 12.02 -7.51 1.76
C ARG A 10 11.99 -9.03 1.79
N ILE A 11 11.87 -9.63 2.97
CA ILE A 11 12.04 -11.08 3.17
C ILE A 11 10.71 -11.77 3.50
N GLY A 12 9.75 -11.06 4.08
CA GLY A 12 8.50 -11.63 4.55
C GLY A 12 7.40 -11.67 3.49
N ASP A 13 6.87 -12.86 3.20
CA ASP A 13 5.64 -13.02 2.41
C ASP A 13 4.41 -12.46 3.16
N ARG A 14 4.43 -12.58 4.48
CA ARG A 14 3.43 -12.02 5.41
C ARG A 14 4.13 -11.52 6.67
N ILE A 15 3.65 -10.41 7.20
CA ILE A 15 4.24 -9.72 8.34
C ILE A 15 3.16 -9.56 9.41
N ALA A 16 3.52 -9.84 10.66
CA ALA A 16 2.72 -9.50 11.83
C ALA A 16 3.35 -8.31 12.52
N LEU A 17 2.63 -7.18 12.56
CA LEU A 17 3.03 -5.97 13.26
C LEU A 17 2.50 -6.03 14.70
N MET A 18 3.37 -5.77 15.68
CA MET A 18 3.03 -5.85 17.10
C MET A 18 3.35 -4.54 17.81
N LYS A 19 2.52 -4.18 18.80
CA LYS A 19 2.71 -3.04 19.70
C LYS A 19 2.20 -3.41 21.08
N ASP A 20 2.96 -3.06 22.12
CA ASP A 20 2.58 -3.29 23.52
C ASP A 20 2.20 -4.75 23.86
N GLY A 21 2.80 -5.72 23.15
CA GLY A 21 2.53 -7.15 23.33
C GLY A 21 1.36 -7.69 22.51
N GLU A 22 0.63 -6.84 21.79
CA GLU A 22 -0.52 -7.23 20.96
C GLU A 22 -0.19 -7.13 19.47
N ILE A 23 -0.80 -8.01 18.67
CA ILE A 23 -0.73 -7.93 17.21
C ILE A 23 -1.71 -6.84 16.75
N VAL A 24 -1.19 -5.84 16.07
CA VAL A 24 -1.95 -4.70 15.57
C VAL A 24 -2.44 -4.95 14.15
N GLN A 25 -1.64 -5.60 13.31
CA GLN A 25 -2.02 -5.96 11.94
C GLN A 25 -1.22 -7.18 11.46
N ILE A 26 -1.84 -8.03 10.65
CA ILE A 26 -1.15 -9.08 9.90
C ILE A 26 -1.56 -8.95 8.44
N GLY A 27 -0.59 -8.94 7.53
CA GLY A 27 -0.87 -8.83 6.10
C GLY A 27 0.36 -9.07 5.25
N THR A 28 0.19 -9.02 3.94
CA THR A 28 1.31 -8.92 2.99
C THR A 28 2.00 -7.55 3.13
N PRO A 29 3.25 -7.41 2.67
CA PRO A 29 3.91 -6.11 2.58
C PRO A 29 3.02 -5.03 1.94
N GLU A 30 2.32 -5.38 0.86
CA GLU A 30 1.43 -4.47 0.15
C GLU A 30 0.22 -4.05 1.00
N GLU A 31 -0.42 -4.99 1.70
CA GLU A 31 -1.56 -4.70 2.58
C GLU A 31 -1.16 -3.79 3.76
N ILE A 32 0.00 -4.04 4.36
CA ILE A 32 0.52 -3.22 5.46
C ILE A 32 0.77 -1.78 5.00
N MET A 33 1.27 -1.59 3.77
CA MET A 33 1.61 -0.27 3.22
C MET A 33 0.39 0.47 2.66
N MET A 34 -0.49 -0.22 1.92
CA MET A 34 -1.62 0.37 1.19
C MET A 34 -2.90 0.47 2.02
N SER A 35 -3.03 -0.33 3.07
CA SER A 35 -4.19 -0.34 3.96
C SER A 35 -3.77 -0.50 5.42
N PRO A 36 -3.10 0.52 5.99
CA PRO A 36 -2.76 0.52 7.42
C PRO A 36 -4.02 0.39 8.28
N ALA A 37 -4.00 -0.51 9.26
CA ALA A 37 -5.17 -0.81 10.09
C ALA A 37 -5.53 0.34 11.06
N ASN A 38 -4.56 1.19 11.42
CA ASN A 38 -4.77 2.35 12.29
C ASN A 38 -3.63 3.37 12.14
N GLU A 39 -3.77 4.51 12.83
CA GLU A 39 -2.80 5.61 12.83
C GLU A 39 -1.39 5.19 13.27
N PHE A 40 -1.27 4.21 14.16
CA PHE A 40 0.04 3.70 14.57
C PHE A 40 0.73 2.98 13.40
N VAL A 41 0.02 2.09 12.71
CA VAL A 41 0.58 1.40 11.53
C VAL A 41 0.90 2.40 10.43
N GLU A 42 0.03 3.38 10.19
CA GLU A 42 0.23 4.43 9.19
C GLU A 42 1.52 5.22 9.46
N LYS A 43 1.73 5.66 10.71
CA LYS A 43 2.98 6.34 11.10
C LYS A 43 4.19 5.43 10.98
N PHE A 44 4.03 4.14 11.27
CA PHE A 44 5.12 3.18 11.21
C PHE A 44 5.60 2.91 9.79
N VAL A 45 4.71 2.94 8.80
CA VAL A 45 5.05 2.73 7.38
C VAL A 45 5.44 4.01 6.64
N ALA A 46 5.18 5.19 7.23
CA ALA A 46 5.36 6.49 6.57
C ALA A 46 6.80 6.77 6.10
N ASP A 47 7.79 6.27 6.83
CA ASP A 47 9.21 6.48 6.52
C ASP A 47 9.76 5.49 5.48
N VAL A 48 8.94 4.53 5.04
CA VAL A 48 9.33 3.51 4.05
C VAL A 48 9.01 3.97 2.63
N ASN A 49 9.97 3.77 1.73
CA ASN A 49 9.78 4.08 0.32
C ASN A 49 8.86 3.04 -0.35
N LEU A 50 7.60 3.43 -0.54
CA LEU A 50 6.55 2.67 -1.26
C LEU A 50 7.03 2.10 -2.61
N GLY A 51 7.88 2.83 -3.34
CA GLY A 51 8.37 2.43 -4.66
C GLY A 51 9.30 1.21 -4.66
N LYS A 52 9.79 0.76 -3.49
CA LYS A 52 10.58 -0.47 -3.37
C LYS A 52 9.71 -1.72 -3.16
N VAL A 53 8.45 -1.53 -2.75
CA VAL A 53 7.57 -2.60 -2.27
C VAL A 53 6.39 -2.78 -3.21
N ILE A 54 5.92 -1.70 -3.83
CA ILE A 54 4.71 -1.67 -4.65
C ILE A 54 5.10 -1.65 -6.13
N THR A 55 4.44 -2.50 -6.92
CA THR A 55 4.65 -2.55 -8.36
C THR A 55 3.66 -1.64 -9.09
N ALA A 56 3.94 -1.32 -10.36
CA ALA A 56 3.00 -0.58 -11.19
C ALA A 56 1.63 -1.27 -11.32
N GLU A 57 1.62 -2.61 -11.27
CA GLU A 57 0.39 -3.41 -11.31
C GLU A 57 -0.48 -3.16 -10.07
N SER A 58 0.12 -3.04 -8.89
CA SER A 58 -0.58 -2.90 -7.60
C SER A 58 -1.39 -1.61 -7.47
N ILE A 59 -1.10 -0.57 -8.27
CA ILE A 59 -1.82 0.73 -8.27
C ILE A 59 -2.62 1.01 -9.53
N LEU A 60 -2.59 0.10 -10.51
CA LEU A 60 -3.19 0.31 -11.81
C LEU A 60 -4.72 0.28 -11.71
N LYS A 61 -5.38 1.35 -12.17
CA LYS A 61 -6.83 1.38 -12.33
C LYS A 61 -7.19 0.87 -13.73
N ARG A 62 -8.28 0.08 -13.84
CA ARG A 62 -8.79 -0.34 -15.15
C ARG A 62 -9.14 0.90 -15.99
N PRO A 63 -8.73 0.95 -17.27
CA PRO A 63 -9.05 2.07 -18.13
C PRO A 63 -10.56 2.13 -18.36
N GLU A 64 -11.15 3.31 -18.16
CA GLU A 64 -12.54 3.56 -18.53
C GLU A 64 -12.63 3.95 -20.02
N THR A 65 -13.56 3.34 -20.75
CA THR A 65 -13.81 3.69 -22.15
C THR A 65 -14.75 4.89 -22.20
N LEU A 66 -14.27 6.02 -22.70
CA LEU A 66 -15.10 7.19 -22.95
C LEU A 66 -15.79 7.06 -24.31
N LEU A 67 -17.13 7.11 -24.31
CA LEU A 67 -17.92 7.20 -25.55
C LEU A 67 -17.78 8.61 -26.14
N ILE A 68 -17.66 8.69 -27.46
CA ILE A 68 -17.19 9.84 -28.26
C ILE A 68 -18.19 11.03 -28.28
N ASP A 69 -19.29 10.97 -27.55
CA ASP A 69 -20.24 12.08 -27.47
C ASP A 69 -19.71 13.28 -26.66
N ARG A 70 -18.68 13.05 -25.83
CA ARG A 70 -18.03 14.08 -25.03
C ARG A 70 -16.55 14.18 -25.38
N GLY A 71 -16.13 15.37 -25.82
CA GLY A 71 -14.76 15.64 -26.25
C GLY A 71 -13.69 15.39 -25.16
N PRO A 72 -12.40 15.43 -25.51
CA PRO A 72 -11.28 14.98 -24.67
C PRO A 72 -11.13 15.70 -23.32
N ARG A 73 -11.82 16.84 -23.14
CA ARG A 73 -11.86 17.58 -21.86
C ARG A 73 -12.49 16.80 -20.70
N VAL A 74 -13.40 15.85 -20.98
CA VAL A 74 -14.05 15.06 -19.92
C VAL A 74 -13.08 14.05 -19.28
N ALA A 75 -12.04 13.63 -20.00
CA ALA A 75 -11.04 12.69 -19.51
C ALA A 75 -10.19 13.23 -18.34
N LEU A 76 -10.12 14.55 -18.14
CA LEU A 76 -9.34 15.19 -17.07
C LEU A 76 -10.13 15.41 -15.77
N GLN A 77 -11.43 15.09 -15.76
CA GLN A 77 -12.33 15.33 -14.61
C GLN A 77 -12.65 14.06 -13.81
N ILE A 78 -12.03 12.93 -14.15
CA ILE A 78 -12.28 11.60 -13.57
C ILE A 78 -10.99 11.10 -12.90
#